data_AF-A0A962PG98-F1
#
_entry.id   AF-A0A962PG98-F1
#
_cell.length_a   1.000
_cell.length_b   1.000
_cell.length_c   1.000
_cell.angle_alpha   90.00
_cell.angle_beta   90.00
_cell.angle_gamma   90.00
#
_symmetry.space_group_name_H-M   'P 1'
#
loop_
_entity.id
_entity.type
_entity.pdbx_description
1 polymer ?
#
loop_
_entity_poly.entity_id
_entity_poly.type
_entity_poly.pdbx_seq_one_letter_code
_entity_poly.pdbx_strand_id
1 'polypeptide(L)' 'MCSYRPKSSGLKASPKKLRSSTVPPVPIDYRALGKVTEPKDQGNCGSCWTFSTVGLYESMLLIHTQT' A
#
# COMPACT_ATOMS: atom_id res chain seq x y z
N MET A 1 15.19 -0.84 15.76
CA MET A 1 14.57 -0.38 14.50
C MET A 1 15.50 0.59 13.79
N CYS A 2 15.98 0.26 12.58
CA CYS A 2 16.62 1.27 11.73
C CYS A 2 15.54 2.14 11.10
N SER A 3 15.38 3.37 11.58
CA SER A 3 14.56 4.37 10.89
C SER A 3 15.24 4.68 9.57
N TYR A 4 14.59 4.37 8.44
CA TYR A 4 14.98 4.97 7.17
C TYR A 4 14.84 6.48 7.34
N ARG A 5 15.98 7.17 7.42
CA ARG A 5 16.05 8.63 7.42
C ARG A 5 16.22 9.03 5.95
N PRO A 6 15.15 9.42 5.24
CA PRO A 6 15.33 9.95 3.90
C PRO A 6 16.29 11.14 3.99
N LYS A 7 17.42 11.07 3.27
CA LYS A 7 18.19 12.29 2.99
C LYS A 7 17.23 13.17 2.20
N SER A 8 16.93 14.36 2.73
CA SER A 8 16.14 15.39 2.07
C SER A 8 16.93 15.94 0.87
N SER A 9 17.19 15.11 -0.13
CA SER A 9 17.82 15.52 -1.38
C SER A 9 16.76 16.15 -2.27
N GLY A 10 16.35 17.38 -1.94
CA GLY A 10 15.78 18.35 -2.88
C GLY A 10 14.74 17.87 -3.89
N LEU A 11 13.86 16.90 -3.57
CA LEU A 11 12.68 16.66 -4.41
C LEU A 11 11.77 17.87 -4.23
N LYS A 12 11.83 18.81 -5.17
CA LYS A 12 10.79 19.81 -5.37
C LYS A 12 9.52 19.02 -5.65
N ALA A 13 8.68 18.85 -4.63
CA ALA A 13 7.35 18.30 -4.81
C ALA A 13 6.59 19.28 -5.72
N SER A 14 6.56 18.99 -7.02
CA SER A 14 5.65 19.69 -7.90
C SER A 14 4.25 19.35 -7.41
N PRO A 15 3.40 20.33 -7.04
CA PRO A 15 2.07 20.05 -6.55
C PRO A 15 1.31 19.37 -7.69
N LYS A 16 1.23 18.04 -7.64
CA LYS A 16 0.31 17.30 -8.51
C LYS A 16 -1.06 17.90 -8.19
N LYS A 17 -1.69 18.48 -9.20
CA LYS A 17 -3.05 19.01 -9.11
C LYS A 17 -3.95 17.87 -8.66
N LEU A 18 -4.18 17.77 -7.35
CA LEU A 18 -5.16 16.85 -6.78
C LEU A 18 -6.48 17.24 -7.46
N ARG A 19 -7.03 16.32 -8.26
CA ARG A 19 -8.39 16.48 -8.76
C ARG A 19 -9.27 16.48 -7.52
N SER A 20 -9.63 17.68 -7.05
CA SER A 20 -10.54 17.87 -5.93
C SER A 20 -11.92 17.48 -6.42
N SER A 21 -12.22 16.18 -6.37
CA SER A 21 -13.61 15.74 -6.40
C SER A 21 -14.26 16.26 -5.13
N THR A 22 -15.26 17.13 -5.27
CA THR A 22 -16.05 17.69 -4.14
C THR A 22 -16.79 16.59 -3.36
N VAL A 23 -16.85 15.38 -3.93
CA VAL A 23 -17.43 14.19 -3.29
C VAL A 23 -16.30 13.28 -2.81
N PRO A 24 -16.26 12.93 -1.51
CA PRO A 24 -15.31 11.95 -1.01
C PRO A 24 -15.55 10.59 -1.70
N PRO A 25 -14.49 9.82 -1.99
CA PRO A 25 -14.67 8.49 -2.55
C PRO A 25 -15.48 7.63 -1.59
N VAL A 26 -16.35 6.79 -2.15
CA VAL A 26 -17.07 5.77 -1.38
C VAL A 26 -16.03 4.85 -0.72
N PRO A 27 -16.20 4.43 0.55
CA PRO A 27 -15.31 3.46 1.18
C PRO A 27 -15.25 2.17 0.34
N ILE A 28 -14.04 1.69 0.05
CA ILE A 28 -13.80 0.46 -0.71
C ILE A 28 -13.14 -0.56 0.23
N ASP A 29 -13.73 -1.75 0.34
CA ASP A 29 -13.09 -2.91 0.97
C ASP A 29 -12.55 -3.87 -0.11
N TYR A 30 -11.23 -3.84 -0.33
CA TYR A 30 -10.57 -4.70 -1.31
C TYR A 30 -10.64 -6.20 -0.95
N ARG A 31 -10.91 -6.56 0.32
CA ARG A 31 -11.09 -7.95 0.73
C ARG A 31 -12.38 -8.52 0.17
N ALA A 32 -13.47 -7.73 0.23
CA ALA A 32 -14.75 -8.09 -0.36
C ALA A 32 -14.69 -8.27 -1.87
N LEU A 33 -13.70 -7.65 -2.53
CA LEU A 33 -13.44 -7.76 -3.96
C LEU A 33 -12.48 -8.91 -4.33
N GLY A 34 -12.01 -9.70 -3.35
CA GLY A 34 -11.02 -10.76 -3.56
C GLY A 34 -9.65 -10.24 -4.01
N LYS A 35 -9.31 -9.00 -3.66
CA LYS A 35 -8.07 -8.32 -4.06
C LYS A 35 -7.02 -8.26 -2.95
N VAL A 36 -7.21 -9.04 -1.90
CA VAL A 36 -6.31 -9.16 -0.76
C VAL A 36 -6.13 -10.65 -0.49
N THR A 37 -4.88 -11.08 -0.31
CA THR A 37 -4.54 -12.46 0.05
C THR A 37 -4.90 -12.76 1.51
N GLU A 38 -5.04 -14.03 1.84
CA GLU A 38 -5.35 -14.46 3.21
C GLU A 38 -4.32 -13.94 4.23
N PRO A 39 -4.73 -13.62 5.46
CA PRO A 39 -3.82 -13.21 6.52
C PRO A 39 -2.70 -14.24 6.75
N LYS A 40 -1.47 -13.75 6.93
CA LYS A 40 -0.27 -14.56 7.17
C LYS A 40 0.26 -14.32 8.57
N ASP A 41 0.92 -15.33 9.16
CA ASP A 41 1.57 -15.23 10.47
C ASP A 41 3.08 -14.98 10.34
N GLN A 42 3.55 -13.90 10.96
CA GLN A 42 4.97 -13.51 10.99
C GLN A 42 5.75 -14.15 12.15
N GLY A 43 5.06 -14.78 13.10
CA GLY A 43 5.63 -15.31 14.33
C GLY A 43 6.43 -14.26 15.11
N ASN A 44 7.40 -14.72 15.88
CA ASN A 44 8.19 -13.87 16.78
C ASN A 44 9.47 -13.28 16.13
N CYS A 45 9.46 -13.08 14.81
CA CYS A 45 10.65 -12.72 14.02
C CYS A 45 10.84 -11.20 13.83
N GLY A 46 9.81 -10.38 14.05
CA GLY A 46 9.86 -8.94 13.78
C GLY A 46 9.89 -8.58 12.28
N SER A 47 9.37 -9.47 11.43
CA SER A 47 9.36 -9.36 9.96
C SER A 47 8.13 -8.61 9.40
N CYS A 48 7.38 -7.86 10.22
CA CYS A 48 6.16 -7.14 9.81
C CYS A 48 6.34 -6.22 8.58
N TRP A 49 7.53 -5.63 8.44
CA TRP A 49 7.88 -4.79 7.28
C TRP A 49 7.91 -5.60 5.96
N THR A 50 8.36 -6.85 6.02
CA THR A 50 8.39 -7.76 4.86
C THR A 50 6.96 -8.13 4.47
N PHE A 51 6.14 -8.48 5.46
CA PHE A 51 4.74 -8.85 5.26
C PHE A 51 3.93 -7.68 4.69
N SER A 52 4.18 -6.46 5.17
CA SER A 52 3.53 -5.25 4.65
C SER A 52 3.87 -5.00 3.17
N THR A 53 5.14 -5.18 2.80
CA THR A 53 5.60 -5.01 1.40
C THR A 53 5.00 -6.08 0.49
N VAL A 54 5.06 -7.35 0.91
CA VAL A 54 4.58 -8.48 0.12
C VAL A 54 3.06 -8.43 -0.05
N GLY A 55 2.31 -8.14 1.01
CA GLY A 55 0.84 -8.05 0.93
C GLY A 55 0.36 -6.94 -0.02
N LEU A 56 1.07 -5.81 -0.06
CA LEU A 56 0.80 -4.75 -1.04
C LEU A 56 1.08 -5.22 -2.47
N TYR A 57 2.19 -5.92 -2.69
CA TYR A 57 2.57 -6.40 -4.02
C TYR A 57 1.57 -7.44 -4.55
N GLU A 58 1.18 -8.40 -3.71
CA GLU A 58 0.15 -9.39 -4.05
C GLU A 58 -1.19 -8.72 -4.40
N SER A 59 -1.62 -7.75 -3.58
CA SER A 59 -2.86 -7.00 -3.84
C SER A 59 -2.79 -6.22 -5.15
N MET A 60 -1.65 -5.60 -5.45
CA MET A 60 -1.41 -4.86 -6.70
C MET A 60 -1.54 -5.77 -7.92
N LEU A 61 -1.00 -6.99 -7.85
CA LEU A 61 -1.16 -7.99 -8.89
C LEU A 61 -2.63 -8.39 -9.08
N LEU A 62 -3.36 -8.67 -7.99
CA LEU A 62 -4.78 -9.04 -8.06
C LEU A 62 -5.66 -7.92 -8.63
N ILE A 63 -5.32 -6.66 -8.35
CA ILE A 63 -6.04 -5.49 -8.87
C ILE A 63 -5.78 -5.31 -10.36
N HIS A 64 -4.52 -5.46 -10.80
CA HIS A 64 -4.14 -5.20 -12.19
C HIS A 64 -4.41 -6.37 -13.13
N THR A 65 -4.29 -7.60 -12.64
CA THR A 65 -4.53 -8.80 -13.45
C THR A 65 -6.01 -9.17 -13.34
N GLN A 66 -6.74 -9.02 -14.46
CA GLN A 66 -8.13 -9.45 -14.58
C GLN A 66 -8.19 -10.97 -14.73
N THR A 67 -8.26 -11.69 -13.61
CA THR A 67 -8.61 -13.13 -13.56
C THR A 67 -10.11 -13.32 -13.46
#